data_AF-A0A6N2DMZ2-F1
#
_entry.id   AF-A0A6N2DMZ2-F1
#
_cell.length_a   1.000
_cell.length_b   1.000
_cell.length_c   1.000
_cell.angle_alpha   90.00
_cell.angle_beta   90.00
_cell.angle_gamma   90.00
#
_symmetry.space_group_name_H-M   'P 1'
#
loop_
_entity.id
_entity.type
_entity.pdbx_description
1 polymer ?
#
loop_
_entity_poly.entity_id
_entity_poly.type
_entity_poly.pdbx_seq_one_letter_code
_entity_poly.pdbx_strand_id
1 'polypeptide(L)'
;MVRELVLRSGGLGAATFGAEPDGVIDYLASFLGSPTADSGWIDSDEFALCPGEQIRRIEWGVLRLSFGDVSSFASGRRHVYAWQYGLDGQIGGEPQGLRTDEGVGLGTPVADLQAAYPDVALYEGDEELFSPSFELEEDFFGFLTGLADDDVVTEMFSGYFCGE
;
A
#
# COMPACT_ATOMS: atom_id res chain seq x y z
N MET A 1 14.62 6.89 -11.26
CA MET A 1 14.73 5.41 -11.32
C MET A 1 14.11 4.90 -10.03
N VAL A 2 13.01 4.15 -10.07
CA VAL A 2 12.14 3.87 -8.92
C VAL A 2 12.56 2.62 -8.11
N ARG A 3 13.74 2.06 -8.39
CA ARG A 3 14.23 0.80 -7.79
C ARG A 3 14.45 0.85 -6.27
N GLU A 4 14.56 2.04 -5.69
CA GLU A 4 14.75 2.23 -4.24
C GLU A 4 13.41 2.18 -3.46
N LEU A 5 12.26 2.33 -4.14
CA LEU A 5 10.93 2.27 -3.53
C LEU A 5 10.40 0.83 -3.58
N VAL A 6 11.02 -0.06 -2.81
CA VAL A 6 10.64 -1.47 -2.73
C VAL A 6 9.41 -1.64 -1.82
N LEU A 7 8.39 -2.37 -2.29
CA LEU A 7 7.16 -2.67 -1.55
C LEU A 7 7.44 -3.73 -0.48
N ARG A 8 7.25 -3.39 0.81
CA ARG A 8 7.52 -4.30 1.95
C ARG A 8 6.43 -4.22 3.00
N SER A 9 6.30 -5.28 3.80
CA SER A 9 5.38 -5.32 4.94
C SER A 9 5.72 -4.29 6.03
N GLY A 10 6.98 -3.84 6.08
CA GLY A 10 7.44 -2.82 7.03
C GLY A 10 7.51 -1.39 6.48
N GLY A 11 7.07 -1.14 5.23
CA GLY A 11 7.12 0.18 4.60
C GLY A 11 7.51 0.17 3.12
N LEU A 12 7.99 1.32 2.63
CA LEU A 12 8.35 1.53 1.22
C LEU A 12 9.81 1.95 1.08
N GLY A 13 10.68 1.02 0.68
CA GLY A 13 12.11 1.26 0.58
C GLY A 13 12.73 1.62 1.94
N ALA A 14 13.33 2.81 2.04
CA ALA A 14 13.85 3.37 3.29
C ALA A 14 12.78 4.03 4.18
N ALA A 15 11.58 4.28 3.67
CA ALA A 15 10.47 4.82 4.45
C ALA A 15 9.77 3.69 5.22
N THR A 16 10.29 3.37 6.40
CA THR A 16 9.71 2.36 7.29
C THR A 16 8.47 2.89 8.02
N PHE A 17 7.52 2.02 8.34
CA PHE A 17 6.44 2.38 9.26
C PHE A 17 6.98 2.88 10.60
N GLY A 18 6.31 3.89 11.17
CA GLY A 18 6.79 4.63 12.35
C GLY A 18 7.72 5.81 12.04
N ALA A 19 8.20 5.95 10.79
CA ALA A 19 9.04 7.08 10.39
C ALA A 19 8.28 8.42 10.40
N GLU A 20 9.04 9.51 10.57
CA GLU A 20 8.51 10.87 10.64
C GLU A 20 7.93 11.31 9.27
N PRO A 21 6.74 11.93 9.24
CA PRO A 21 6.04 12.25 7.99
C PRO A 21 6.84 13.10 7.00
N ASP A 22 7.39 14.24 7.41
CA ASP A 22 8.01 15.19 6.48
C ASP A 22 9.26 14.59 5.81
N GLY A 23 10.08 13.86 6.57
CA GLY A 23 11.23 13.13 6.03
C GLY A 23 10.85 12.05 5.02
N VAL A 24 9.73 11.35 5.23
CA VAL A 24 9.21 10.34 4.28
C VAL A 24 8.69 11.00 3.01
N ILE A 25 7.98 12.12 3.14
CA ILE A 25 7.45 12.88 2.01
C ILE A 25 8.58 13.40 1.13
N ASP A 26 9.61 14.01 1.73
CA ASP A 26 10.80 14.49 1.01
C ASP A 26 11.54 13.34 0.32
N TYR A 27 11.67 12.19 0.99
CA TYR A 27 12.26 10.99 0.41
C TYR A 27 11.50 10.53 -0.84
N LEU A 28 10.18 10.31 -0.77
CA LEU A 28 9.38 9.91 -1.94
C LEU A 28 9.41 10.95 -3.05
N ALA A 29 9.29 12.24 -2.69
CA ALA A 29 9.30 13.33 -3.66
C ALA A 29 10.62 13.42 -4.44
N SER A 30 11.74 12.98 -3.85
CA SER A 30 13.02 12.92 -4.56
C SER A 30 13.04 11.91 -5.72
N PHE A 31 12.16 10.90 -5.70
CA PHE A 31 12.02 9.90 -6.77
C PHE A 31 10.83 10.17 -7.69
N LEU A 32 9.70 10.58 -7.11
CA LEU A 32 8.41 10.67 -7.79
C LEU A 32 8.00 12.09 -8.18
N GLY A 33 8.72 13.11 -7.68
CA GLY A 33 8.32 14.51 -7.79
C GLY A 33 7.24 14.88 -6.77
N SER A 34 6.58 16.01 -7.00
CA SER A 34 5.51 16.49 -6.10
C SER A 34 4.32 15.51 -6.06
N PRO A 35 3.66 15.37 -4.89
CA PRO A 35 2.44 14.57 -4.80
C PRO A 35 1.34 15.15 -5.69
N THR A 36 0.49 14.27 -6.21
CA THR A 36 -0.69 14.61 -7.01
C THR A 36 -1.86 15.04 -6.14
N ALA A 37 -1.93 14.56 -4.90
CA ALA A 37 -2.90 14.99 -3.89
C ALA A 37 -2.31 14.90 -2.49
N ASP A 38 -2.76 15.78 -1.61
CA ASP A 38 -2.39 15.83 -0.19
C ASP A 38 -3.59 16.38 0.57
N SER A 39 -4.14 15.57 1.49
CA SER A 39 -5.29 15.99 2.29
C SER A 39 -4.95 17.07 3.32
N GLY A 40 -3.65 17.27 3.62
CA GLY A 40 -3.24 17.90 4.85
C GLY A 40 -3.58 17.05 6.08
N TRP A 41 -3.30 17.59 7.26
CA TRP A 41 -3.73 16.98 8.52
C TRP A 41 -5.21 17.31 8.77
N ILE A 42 -6.01 16.28 8.90
CA ILE A 42 -7.44 16.34 9.19
C ILE A 42 -7.73 15.49 10.43
N ASP A 43 -8.86 15.77 11.08
CA ASP A 43 -9.29 15.00 12.24
C ASP A 43 -9.70 13.59 11.79
N SER A 44 -9.35 12.59 12.60
CA SER A 44 -9.47 11.18 12.20
C SER A 44 -10.93 10.79 11.89
N ASP A 45 -11.88 11.29 12.68
CA ASP A 45 -13.31 11.02 12.59
C ASP A 45 -13.97 11.58 11.32
N GLU A 46 -13.32 12.52 10.64
CA GLU A 46 -13.78 13.01 9.33
C GLU A 46 -13.57 11.99 8.20
N PHE A 47 -12.70 10.98 8.39
CA PHE A 47 -12.33 10.04 7.33
C PHE A 47 -12.68 8.58 7.64
N ALA A 48 -12.36 8.10 8.84
CA ALA A 48 -12.61 6.73 9.29
C ALA A 48 -12.56 6.70 10.83
N LEU A 49 -13.17 5.69 11.46
CA LEU A 49 -13.05 5.52 12.91
C LEU A 49 -11.64 4.99 13.29
N CYS A 50 -10.61 5.80 13.08
CA CYS A 50 -9.22 5.50 13.48
C CYS A 50 -8.98 5.85 14.95
N PRO A 51 -8.21 5.04 15.70
CA PRO A 51 -7.93 5.28 17.13
C PRO A 51 -6.87 6.38 17.41
N GLY A 52 -6.77 7.42 16.58
CA GLY A 52 -5.86 8.55 16.75
C GLY A 52 -6.58 9.88 16.55
N GLU A 53 -5.90 11.01 16.75
CA GLU A 53 -6.50 12.33 16.62
C GLU A 53 -6.50 12.81 15.18
N GLN A 54 -5.44 12.50 14.42
CA GLN A 54 -5.25 13.10 13.10
C GLN A 54 -4.64 12.15 12.09
N ILE A 55 -5.10 12.30 10.85
CA ILE A 55 -4.58 11.56 9.71
C ILE A 55 -4.22 12.51 8.57
N ARG A 56 -3.37 12.04 7.66
CA ARG A 56 -3.03 12.68 6.40
C ARG A 56 -2.80 11.61 5.36
N ARG A 57 -3.38 11.80 4.18
CA ARG A 57 -3.17 10.93 3.01
C ARG A 57 -2.49 11.74 1.93
N ILE A 58 -1.43 11.16 1.37
CA ILE A 58 -0.67 11.78 0.29
C ILE A 58 -0.56 10.77 -0.84
N GLU A 59 -0.84 11.25 -2.03
CA GLU A 59 -0.93 10.44 -3.23
C GLU A 59 0.06 10.92 -4.28
N TRP A 60 0.73 9.96 -4.92
CA TRP A 60 1.47 10.11 -6.16
C TRP A 60 0.77 9.20 -7.17
N GLY A 61 -0.29 9.70 -7.81
CA GLY A 61 -1.16 8.92 -8.67
C GLY A 61 -1.74 7.70 -7.96
N VAL A 62 -1.37 6.49 -8.39
CA VAL A 62 -1.88 5.23 -7.82
C VAL A 62 -1.07 4.73 -6.61
N LEU A 63 -0.06 5.50 -6.14
CA LEU A 63 0.61 5.24 -4.87
C LEU A 63 0.06 6.20 -3.80
N ARG A 64 -0.42 5.65 -2.70
CA ARG A 64 -0.90 6.40 -1.54
C ARG A 64 -0.12 6.01 -0.28
N LEU A 65 0.32 7.00 0.48
CA LEU A 65 0.82 6.81 1.85
C LEU A 65 -0.16 7.44 2.84
N SER A 66 -0.35 6.75 3.97
CA SER A 66 -1.17 7.21 5.08
C SER A 66 -0.29 7.50 6.29
N PHE A 67 -0.53 8.66 6.89
CA PHE A 67 0.20 9.18 8.05
C PHE A 67 -0.79 9.53 9.15
N GLY A 68 -0.38 9.39 10.41
CA GLY A 68 -1.24 9.65 11.56
C GLY A 68 -0.60 9.21 12.86
N ASP A 69 -1.39 9.26 13.92
CA ASP A 69 -1.04 8.85 15.29
C ASP A 69 -1.84 7.62 15.76
N VAL A 70 -2.27 6.80 14.80
CA VAL A 70 -3.31 5.78 14.95
C VAL A 70 -2.79 4.35 15.15
N SER A 71 -1.48 4.11 15.05
CA SER A 71 -0.88 2.75 15.01
C SER A 71 0.15 2.50 16.11
N SER A 72 0.53 1.23 16.30
CA SER A 72 1.56 0.80 17.25
C SER A 72 3.00 1.01 16.75
N PHE A 73 3.20 1.37 15.47
CA PHE A 73 4.54 1.55 14.90
C PHE A 73 5.32 2.70 15.55
N ALA A 74 4.63 3.72 16.05
CA ALA A 74 5.19 4.75 16.93
C ALA A 74 4.13 5.34 17.86
N SER A 75 4.50 5.71 19.08
CA SER A 75 3.57 6.27 20.07
C SER A 75 3.80 7.75 20.33
N GLY A 76 2.70 8.49 20.55
CA GLY A 76 2.73 9.91 20.95
C GLY A 76 3.23 10.86 19.87
N ARG A 77 3.23 10.44 18.59
CA ARG A 77 3.65 11.26 17.46
C ARG A 77 3.02 10.77 16.15
N ARG A 78 2.87 11.69 15.20
CA ARG A 78 2.50 11.37 13.82
C ARG A 78 3.63 10.62 13.12
N HIS A 79 3.26 9.64 12.30
CA HIS A 79 4.17 8.77 11.57
C HIS A 79 3.50 8.18 10.33
N VAL A 80 4.28 7.69 9.38
CA VAL A 80 3.76 6.84 8.30
C VAL A 80 3.34 5.49 8.87
N TYR A 81 2.14 5.02 8.54
CA TYR A 81 1.60 3.77 9.09
C TYR A 81 1.07 2.81 8.03
N ALA A 82 0.85 3.25 6.80
CA ALA A 82 0.41 2.38 5.72
C ALA A 82 0.81 2.93 4.35
N TRP A 83 0.93 2.03 3.37
CA TRP A 83 0.97 2.35 1.95
C TRP A 83 -0.04 1.50 1.18
N GLN A 84 -0.49 2.05 0.06
CA GLN A 84 -1.31 1.37 -0.92
C GLN A 84 -0.77 1.68 -2.31
N TYR A 85 -0.71 0.68 -3.18
CA TYR A 85 -0.25 0.81 -4.54
C TYR A 85 -1.19 0.11 -5.50
N GLY A 86 -1.73 0.86 -6.46
CA GLY A 86 -2.73 0.38 -7.42
C GLY A 86 -4.14 0.83 -7.08
N LEU A 87 -5.09 0.31 -7.85
CA LEU A 87 -6.52 0.57 -7.72
C LEU A 87 -7.26 -0.72 -8.07
N ASP A 88 -8.21 -1.11 -7.23
CA ASP A 88 -9.00 -2.31 -7.44
C ASP A 88 -9.62 -2.37 -8.86
N GLY A 89 -9.50 -3.55 -9.47
CA GLY A 89 -9.95 -3.86 -10.82
C GLY A 89 -9.27 -3.08 -11.96
N GLN A 90 -8.25 -2.26 -11.67
CA GLN A 90 -7.59 -1.41 -12.66
C GLN A 90 -6.11 -1.74 -12.80
N ILE A 91 -5.63 -1.73 -14.04
CA ILE A 91 -4.21 -1.87 -14.35
C ILE A 91 -3.74 -0.60 -15.04
N GLY A 92 -2.61 -0.07 -14.56
CA GLY A 92 -1.99 1.15 -15.07
C GLY A 92 -2.06 2.31 -14.08
N GLY A 93 -1.55 3.47 -14.51
CA GLY A 93 -1.37 4.63 -13.64
C GLY A 93 0.06 4.78 -13.13
N GLU A 94 0.46 6.02 -12.86
CA GLU A 94 1.79 6.34 -12.33
C GLU A 94 1.76 6.39 -10.79
N PRO A 95 2.85 6.04 -10.10
CA PRO A 95 4.10 5.54 -10.66
C PRO A 95 3.99 4.09 -11.14
N GLN A 96 4.67 3.75 -12.23
CA GLN A 96 4.79 2.36 -12.67
C GLN A 96 6.04 1.67 -12.11
N GLY A 97 5.94 0.35 -11.92
CA GLY A 97 7.09 -0.52 -11.74
C GLY A 97 7.64 -0.61 -10.31
N LEU A 98 6.88 -0.17 -9.30
CA LEU A 98 7.18 -0.55 -7.91
C LEU A 98 6.99 -2.05 -7.74
N ARG A 99 7.91 -2.69 -7.03
CA ARG A 99 7.93 -4.14 -6.83
C ARG A 99 8.40 -4.48 -5.41
N THR A 100 8.02 -5.66 -4.94
CA THR A 100 8.61 -6.30 -3.77
C THR A 100 10.06 -6.73 -4.05
N ASP A 101 10.78 -7.16 -3.02
CA ASP A 101 12.12 -7.73 -3.18
C ASP A 101 12.13 -8.96 -4.11
N GLU A 102 11.05 -9.76 -4.11
CA GLU A 102 10.85 -10.92 -4.99
C GLU A 102 10.29 -10.56 -6.37
N GLY A 103 10.15 -9.25 -6.67
CA GLY A 103 9.76 -8.77 -7.99
C GLY A 103 8.26 -8.75 -8.26
N VAL A 104 7.40 -8.98 -7.26
CA VAL A 104 5.94 -8.87 -7.40
C VAL A 104 5.52 -7.40 -7.37
N GLY A 105 4.62 -7.01 -8.27
CA GLY A 105 4.02 -5.67 -8.34
C GLY A 105 2.75 -5.68 -9.20
N LEU A 106 2.20 -4.51 -9.52
CA LEU A 106 1.02 -4.42 -10.38
C LEU A 106 1.24 -5.10 -11.75
N GLY A 107 0.24 -5.85 -12.21
CA GLY A 107 0.27 -6.63 -13.44
C GLY A 107 1.06 -7.94 -13.35
N THR A 108 1.54 -8.33 -12.17
CA THR A 108 2.21 -9.64 -11.98
C THR A 108 1.17 -10.76 -12.07
N PRO A 109 1.39 -11.79 -12.92
CA PRO A 109 0.50 -12.95 -12.99
C PRO A 109 0.40 -13.72 -11.66
N VAL A 110 -0.74 -14.34 -11.39
CA VAL A 110 -0.94 -15.19 -10.20
C VAL A 110 0.08 -16.34 -10.17
N ALA A 111 0.41 -16.92 -11.32
CA ALA A 111 1.44 -17.96 -11.40
C ALA A 111 2.82 -17.45 -10.93
N ASP A 112 3.18 -16.21 -11.30
CA ASP A 112 4.45 -15.59 -10.90
C ASP A 112 4.42 -15.16 -9.43
N LEU A 113 3.27 -14.71 -8.92
CA LEU A 113 3.03 -14.42 -7.50
C LEU A 113 3.26 -15.68 -6.65
N GLN A 114 2.65 -16.81 -7.02
CA GLN A 114 2.81 -18.08 -6.32
C GLN A 114 4.23 -18.65 -6.43
N ALA A 115 4.92 -18.41 -7.55
CA ALA A 115 6.31 -18.80 -7.70
C ALA A 115 7.25 -17.98 -6.79
N ALA A 116 6.98 -16.68 -6.64
CA ALA A 116 7.73 -15.77 -5.76
C ALA A 116 7.43 -16.02 -4.27
N TYR A 117 6.17 -16.32 -3.95
CA TYR A 117 5.68 -16.56 -2.59
C TYR A 117 4.90 -17.88 -2.53
N PRO A 118 5.58 -19.03 -2.34
CA PRO A 118 4.93 -20.35 -2.37
C PRO A 118 3.85 -20.57 -1.30
N ASP A 119 3.91 -19.79 -0.21
CA ASP A 119 2.98 -19.85 0.92
C ASP A 119 1.87 -18.78 0.83
N VAL A 120 1.77 -18.03 -0.27
CA VAL A 120 0.73 -17.01 -0.47
C VAL A 120 -0.67 -17.63 -0.32
N ALA A 121 -1.51 -17.00 0.51
CA ALA A 121 -2.91 -17.35 0.58
C ALA A 121 -3.66 -16.63 -0.53
N LEU A 122 -4.50 -17.35 -1.28
CA LEU A 122 -5.39 -16.78 -2.30
C LEU A 122 -6.84 -16.96 -1.86
N TYR A 123 -7.65 -15.93 -2.11
CA TYR A 123 -9.06 -15.91 -1.75
C TYR A 123 -9.90 -15.54 -2.98
N GLU A 124 -10.96 -16.32 -3.24
CA GLU A 124 -11.81 -16.16 -4.44
C GLU A 124 -12.57 -14.83 -4.48
N GLY A 125 -12.70 -14.15 -3.35
CA GLY A 125 -13.52 -12.97 -3.27
C GLY A 125 -15.01 -13.29 -3.06
N ASP A 126 -15.82 -12.25 -3.18
CA ASP A 126 -17.27 -12.31 -3.37
C ASP A 126 -17.61 -11.26 -4.43
N GLU A 127 -18.19 -11.70 -5.56
CA GLU A 127 -18.41 -10.85 -6.74
C GLU A 127 -19.25 -9.59 -6.45
N GLU A 128 -19.99 -9.57 -5.33
CA GLU A 128 -20.80 -8.43 -4.91
C GLU A 128 -20.16 -7.57 -3.81
N LEU A 129 -19.15 -8.08 -3.09
CA LEU A 129 -18.63 -7.46 -1.86
C LEU A 129 -17.11 -7.23 -1.84
N PHE A 130 -16.29 -8.11 -2.41
CA PHE A 130 -14.83 -7.99 -2.38
C PHE A 130 -14.16 -8.73 -3.55
N SER A 131 -13.22 -8.07 -4.23
CA SER A 131 -12.46 -8.65 -5.32
C SER A 131 -11.63 -9.87 -4.87
N PRO A 132 -11.30 -10.79 -5.79
CA PRO A 132 -10.32 -11.84 -5.53
C PRO A 132 -9.03 -11.23 -4.96
N SER A 133 -8.42 -11.88 -3.98
CA SER A 133 -7.32 -11.29 -3.21
C SER A 133 -6.23 -12.29 -2.87
N PHE A 134 -5.09 -11.75 -2.43
CA PHE A 134 -3.98 -12.53 -1.90
C PHE A 134 -3.47 -11.93 -0.59
N GLU A 135 -2.88 -12.76 0.27
CA GLU A 135 -2.22 -12.37 1.50
C GLU A 135 -0.83 -13.00 1.56
N LEU A 136 0.20 -12.15 1.69
CA LEU A 136 1.59 -12.55 1.88
C LEU A 136 1.93 -12.66 3.37
N GLU A 137 1.47 -11.68 4.14
CA GLU A 137 1.61 -11.55 5.58
C GLU A 137 0.34 -10.87 6.12
N GLU A 138 0.08 -10.95 7.43
CA GLU A 138 -1.11 -10.36 8.09
C GLU A 138 -1.35 -8.89 7.69
N ASP A 139 -0.28 -8.09 7.63
CA ASP A 139 -0.33 -6.68 7.23
C ASP A 139 0.14 -6.45 5.78
N PHE A 140 0.20 -7.47 4.92
CA PHE A 140 0.58 -7.33 3.51
C PHE A 140 -0.28 -8.23 2.60
N PHE A 141 -1.25 -7.60 1.95
CA PHE A 141 -2.22 -8.23 1.07
C PHE A 141 -2.48 -7.40 -0.20
N GLY A 142 -3.31 -7.90 -1.11
CA GLY A 142 -3.67 -7.19 -2.34
C GLY A 142 -4.82 -7.83 -3.10
N PHE A 143 -5.22 -7.18 -4.19
CA PHE A 143 -6.31 -7.63 -5.07
C PHE A 143 -5.80 -8.15 -6.41
N LEU A 144 -6.61 -9.02 -7.01
CA LEU A 144 -6.37 -9.73 -8.25
C LEU A 144 -7.57 -9.55 -9.20
N THR A 145 -7.35 -9.73 -10.50
CA THR A 145 -8.46 -9.85 -11.48
C THR A 145 -9.25 -11.16 -11.36
N GLY A 146 -8.64 -12.17 -10.74
CA GLY A 146 -9.14 -13.54 -10.59
C GLY A 146 -8.04 -14.45 -10.01
N LEU A 147 -8.27 -15.76 -9.98
CA LEU A 147 -7.32 -16.74 -9.42
C LEU A 147 -6.67 -17.67 -10.47
N ALA A 148 -6.96 -17.47 -11.75
CA ALA A 148 -6.29 -18.23 -12.81
C ALA A 148 -4.82 -17.81 -12.93
N ASP A 149 -3.96 -18.70 -13.45
CA ASP A 149 -2.52 -18.46 -13.61
C ASP A 149 -2.18 -17.14 -14.32
N ASP A 150 -3.02 -16.72 -15.27
CA ASP A 150 -2.88 -15.50 -16.08
C ASP A 150 -3.66 -14.29 -15.56
N ASP A 151 -4.43 -14.45 -14.48
CA ASP A 151 -4.95 -13.31 -13.72
C ASP A 151 -3.81 -12.56 -13.05
N VAL A 152 -4.02 -11.28 -12.71
CA VAL A 152 -2.93 -10.39 -12.31
C VAL A 152 -3.25 -9.54 -11.08
N VAL A 153 -2.19 -9.13 -10.39
CA VAL A 153 -2.23 -8.17 -9.28
C VAL A 153 -2.67 -6.77 -9.76
N THR A 154 -3.70 -6.20 -9.13
CA THR A 154 -4.26 -4.87 -9.43
C THR A 154 -4.02 -3.85 -8.33
N GLU A 155 -3.88 -4.31 -7.09
CA GLU A 155 -3.66 -3.46 -5.93
C GLU A 155 -2.89 -4.20 -4.85
N MET A 156 -2.09 -3.47 -4.07
CA MET A 156 -1.27 -4.00 -2.98
C MET A 156 -1.33 -3.03 -1.81
N PHE A 157 -1.32 -3.58 -0.60
CA PHE A 157 -1.45 -2.83 0.64
C PHE A 157 -0.41 -3.31 1.64
N SER A 158 0.05 -2.39 2.48
CA SER A 158 0.62 -2.80 3.75
C SER A 158 0.49 -1.75 4.84
N GLY A 159 0.51 -2.23 6.09
CA GLY A 159 0.48 -1.43 7.30
C GLY A 159 -0.90 -1.42 7.94
N TYR A 160 -1.16 -0.38 8.72
CA TYR A 160 -2.37 -0.31 9.53
C TYR A 160 -3.53 0.36 8.78
N PHE A 161 -4.66 -0.35 8.63
CA PHE A 161 -5.88 0.19 8.04
C PHE A 161 -6.97 0.28 9.11
N CYS A 162 -7.44 1.49 9.40
CA CYS A 162 -8.50 1.67 10.39
C CYS A 162 -9.89 1.39 9.79
N GLY A 163 -10.80 0.88 10.62
CA GLY A 163 -12.21 0.72 10.26
C GLY A 163 -12.59 -0.65 9.71
N GLU A 164 -11.76 -1.67 9.98
CA GLU A 164 -12.25 -3.06 10.05
C GLU A 164 -13.23 -3.26 11.22
#